data_AF-A0A1I2G9H5-F1
#
_entry.id   AF-A0A1I2G9H5-F1
#
_cell.length_a   1.000
_cell.length_b   1.000
_cell.length_c   1.000
_cell.angle_alpha   90.00
_cell.angle_beta   90.00
_cell.angle_gamma   90.00
#
_symmetry.space_group_name_H-M   'P 1'
#
loop_
_entity.id
_entity.type
_entity.pdbx_description
1 polymer ?
#
loop_
_entity_poly.entity_id
_entity_poly.type
_entity_poly.pdbx_seq_one_letter_code
_entity_poly.pdbx_strand_id
1 'polypeptide(L)'
;MLDGVILVGALRQRVEKAVGWHGARPATSRGPVELAAAGAGMSVLRPPLTWLGSPAARQDWVSAMAATLTAAGRPLPPGTAGVAPAVDRHVLEVGSAAEQTVLCNLVRRHSPLLIALTGRPSAGARRLGAARGQVAARHLDAADAEFRTLLEAHLRRVEGFEAIDRTDVHPSAEPDGTPTVVVQCIDAAATLAAVRAHALLLAAFALRARRLVQEGAAVEPVAQRVVDENRARAVATGLRARPADDARSTLRHRTRHLLTDQLAIELDNLETQPEELFPILAPIERLADDDSLLTGNPDTAARALVDTAAGGPCLAAARRAAEDRTWLLVERWAGVIAARGGGAPPSRGTTGARR
;
A
#
# COMPACT_ATOMS: atom_id res chain seq x y z
N MET A 1 33.97 2.40 14.16
CA MET A 1 34.03 2.89 12.76
C MET A 1 33.60 1.74 11.88
N LEU A 2 32.34 1.73 11.44
CA LEU A 2 31.87 0.91 10.33
C LEU A 2 31.52 1.90 9.22
N ASP A 3 32.55 2.24 8.44
CA ASP A 3 32.39 2.93 7.17
C ASP A 3 31.85 1.91 6.15
N GLY A 4 30.77 2.27 5.45
CA GLY A 4 30.47 1.68 4.15
C GLY A 4 29.66 0.39 4.10
N VAL A 5 28.50 0.30 4.77
CA VAL A 5 27.44 -0.63 4.34
C VAL A 5 26.13 0.13 4.22
N ILE A 6 25.76 0.51 2.99
CA ILE A 6 24.38 0.91 2.68
C ILE A 6 23.58 -0.40 2.57
N LEU A 7 22.85 -0.77 3.62
CA LEU A 7 21.81 -1.79 3.53
C LEU A 7 20.60 -1.20 2.78
N VAL A 8 20.73 -1.04 1.46
CA VAL A 8 19.56 -0.96 0.55
C VAL A 8 19.08 -2.40 0.40
N GLY A 9 18.11 -2.83 1.21
CA GLY A 9 17.85 -4.28 1.27
C GLY A 9 16.89 -4.86 2.30
N ALA A 10 16.41 -4.10 3.30
CA ALA A 10 15.99 -4.72 4.56
C ALA A 10 14.48 -4.77 4.83
N LEU A 11 13.64 -4.27 3.94
CA LEU A 11 12.19 -4.23 4.17
C LEU A 11 11.48 -5.52 3.78
N ARG A 12 11.21 -6.37 4.77
CA ARG A 12 10.30 -7.49 4.58
C ARG A 12 8.85 -7.00 4.75
N GLN A 13 7.99 -7.39 3.82
CA GLN A 13 6.59 -7.01 3.84
C GLN A 13 5.71 -8.27 3.76
N ARG A 14 4.61 -8.24 4.52
CA ARG A 14 3.52 -9.22 4.48
C ARG A 14 2.28 -8.48 3.98
N VAL A 15 1.56 -9.09 3.05
CA VAL A 15 0.30 -8.54 2.52
C VAL A 15 -0.76 -9.60 2.66
N GLU A 16 -1.76 -9.37 3.50
CA GLU A 16 -2.94 -10.23 3.57
C GLU A 16 -3.92 -9.83 2.47
N LYS A 17 -4.18 -10.76 1.55
CA LYS A 17 -5.01 -10.56 0.38
C LYS A 17 -6.38 -11.21 0.54
N ALA A 18 -7.45 -10.42 0.58
CA ALA A 18 -8.81 -10.94 0.66
C ALA A 18 -9.33 -11.46 -0.69
N VAL A 19 -9.98 -12.64 -0.68
CA VAL A 19 -10.57 -13.29 -1.86
C VAL A 19 -11.91 -13.95 -1.52
N GLY A 20 -12.87 -13.89 -2.45
CA GLY A 20 -14.16 -14.59 -2.34
C GLY A 20 -14.11 -16.00 -2.93
N TRP A 21 -14.96 -16.89 -2.43
CA TRP A 21 -15.06 -18.27 -2.89
C TRP A 21 -16.45 -18.63 -3.39
N HIS A 22 -16.53 -19.36 -4.51
CA HIS A 22 -17.75 -19.99 -4.99
C HIS A 22 -17.53 -21.52 -5.03
N GLY A 23 -17.99 -22.21 -3.99
CA GLY A 23 -17.91 -23.68 -3.89
C GLY A 23 -17.59 -24.19 -2.47
N ALA A 24 -17.41 -25.50 -2.33
CA ALA A 24 -16.87 -26.07 -1.08
C ALA A 24 -15.45 -25.55 -0.86
N ARG A 25 -15.14 -25.15 0.37
CA ARG A 25 -13.84 -24.57 0.71
C ARG A 25 -12.80 -25.69 0.77
N PRO A 26 -11.70 -25.60 0.01
CA PRO A 26 -10.65 -26.62 0.07
C PRO A 26 -10.04 -26.69 1.47
N ALA A 27 -9.66 -27.90 1.90
CA ALA A 27 -8.87 -28.10 3.11
C ALA A 27 -7.48 -27.47 2.91
N THR A 28 -6.99 -26.74 3.91
CA THR A 28 -5.74 -25.98 3.83
C THR A 28 -4.60 -26.76 4.49
N SER A 29 -3.44 -26.86 3.82
CA SER A 29 -2.21 -27.44 4.41
C SER A 29 -1.39 -26.36 5.13
N ARG A 30 -0.55 -26.76 6.08
CA ARG A 30 0.33 -25.86 6.84
C ARG A 30 1.64 -25.62 6.08
N GLY A 31 1.94 -24.34 5.76
CA GLY A 31 3.17 -23.83 5.12
C GLY A 31 3.03 -23.47 3.63
N PRO A 32 4.10 -22.89 3.03
CA PRO A 32 4.09 -21.68 2.15
C PRO A 32 2.91 -20.69 2.29
N VAL A 33 2.75 -19.74 1.35
CA VAL A 33 1.65 -18.75 1.31
C VAL A 33 0.34 -19.40 1.74
N GLU A 34 -0.22 -18.92 2.86
CA GLU A 34 -1.35 -19.58 3.51
C GLU A 34 -2.68 -19.08 2.97
N LEU A 35 -3.71 -19.92 2.98
CA LEU A 35 -5.08 -19.50 2.72
C LEU A 35 -5.92 -19.73 3.97
N ALA A 36 -6.24 -18.66 4.69
CA ALA A 36 -6.96 -18.72 5.96
C ALA A 36 -8.45 -18.40 5.81
N ALA A 37 -9.25 -18.88 6.76
CA ALA A 37 -10.69 -18.62 6.80
C ALA A 37 -10.95 -17.20 7.26
N ALA A 38 -11.75 -16.41 6.54
CA ALA A 38 -12.28 -15.15 7.07
C ALA A 38 -13.78 -15.21 7.43
N GLY A 39 -14.47 -16.31 7.08
CA GLY A 39 -15.93 -16.44 7.25
C GLY A 39 -16.72 -15.90 6.04
N ALA A 40 -18.04 -16.10 6.02
CA ALA A 40 -18.95 -15.60 4.98
C ALA A 40 -18.52 -15.86 3.51
N GLY A 41 -17.89 -17.01 3.23
CA GLY A 41 -17.38 -17.34 1.89
C GLY A 41 -16.10 -16.60 1.49
N MET A 42 -15.49 -15.82 2.39
CA MET A 42 -14.21 -15.14 2.20
C MET A 42 -13.06 -15.96 2.76
N SER A 43 -11.94 -15.93 2.05
CA SER A 43 -10.65 -16.43 2.52
C SER A 43 -9.60 -15.31 2.43
N VAL A 44 -8.55 -15.44 3.22
CA VAL A 44 -7.43 -14.49 3.24
C VAL A 44 -6.18 -15.24 2.85
N LEU A 45 -5.57 -14.81 1.76
CA LEU A 45 -4.27 -15.27 1.32
C LEU A 45 -3.19 -14.51 2.13
N ARG A 46 -2.36 -15.24 2.87
CA ARG A 46 -1.35 -14.71 3.80
C ARG A 46 0.04 -15.22 3.41
N PRO A 47 0.73 -14.54 2.48
CA PRO A 47 2.14 -14.77 2.25
C PRO A 47 2.97 -14.51 3.52
N PRO A 48 4.10 -15.21 3.71
CA PRO A 48 5.03 -14.90 4.77
C PRO A 48 5.64 -13.51 4.57
N LEU A 49 6.24 -12.98 5.64
CA LEU A 49 7.00 -11.73 5.60
C LEU A 49 8.19 -11.90 4.64
N THR A 50 8.18 -11.23 3.50
CA THR A 50 9.10 -11.48 2.37
C THR A 50 9.81 -10.21 1.96
N TRP A 51 11.11 -10.30 1.64
CA TRP A 51 11.87 -9.19 1.05
C TRP A 51 11.39 -8.92 -0.38
N LEU A 52 11.04 -7.67 -0.70
CA LEU A 52 10.47 -7.29 -2.00
C LEU A 52 11.38 -6.38 -2.85
N GLY A 53 12.62 -6.10 -2.42
CA GLY A 53 13.41 -5.07 -3.10
C GLY A 53 14.21 -5.51 -4.31
N SER A 54 13.99 -6.71 -4.85
CA SER A 54 14.45 -7.07 -6.21
C SER A 54 13.29 -7.52 -7.09
N PRO A 55 13.35 -7.30 -8.42
CA PRO A 55 12.32 -7.76 -9.36
C PRO A 55 12.07 -9.27 -9.27
N ALA A 56 13.13 -10.07 -9.13
CA ALA A 56 13.04 -11.52 -8.99
C ALA A 56 12.27 -11.91 -7.72
N ALA A 57 12.60 -11.32 -6.57
CA ALA A 57 11.92 -11.63 -5.31
C ALA A 57 10.42 -11.28 -5.36
N ARG A 58 10.07 -10.16 -6.02
CA ARG A 58 8.65 -9.78 -6.24
C ARG A 58 7.93 -10.76 -7.16
N GLN A 59 8.61 -11.22 -8.21
CA GLN A 59 8.05 -12.19 -9.14
C GLN A 59 7.83 -13.55 -8.46
N ASP A 60 8.78 -14.02 -7.66
CA ASP A 60 8.66 -15.26 -6.87
C ASP A 60 7.49 -15.16 -5.88
N TRP A 61 7.39 -14.03 -5.18
CA TRP A 61 6.32 -13.76 -4.23
C TRP A 61 4.94 -13.78 -4.89
N VAL A 62 4.76 -13.10 -6.03
CA VAL A 62 3.50 -13.11 -6.78
C VAL A 62 3.21 -14.49 -7.38
N SER A 63 4.21 -15.19 -7.88
CA SER A 63 4.04 -16.53 -8.45
C SER A 63 3.59 -17.53 -7.38
N ALA A 64 4.15 -17.45 -6.17
CA ALA A 64 3.70 -18.26 -5.03
C ALA A 64 2.24 -17.97 -4.65
N MET A 65 1.82 -16.70 -4.63
CA MET A 65 0.42 -16.33 -4.40
C MET A 65 -0.52 -16.88 -5.48
N ALA A 66 -0.14 -16.73 -6.76
CA ALA A 66 -0.93 -17.24 -7.88
C ALA A 66 -1.05 -18.77 -7.85
N ALA A 67 0.03 -19.48 -7.51
CA ALA A 67 0.03 -20.93 -7.36
C ALA A 67 -0.93 -21.38 -6.24
N THR A 68 -0.89 -20.74 -5.07
CA THR A 68 -1.83 -21.04 -3.97
C THR A 68 -3.28 -20.78 -4.36
N LEU A 69 -3.55 -19.66 -5.04
CA LEU A 69 -4.89 -19.32 -5.52
C LEU A 69 -5.41 -20.31 -6.56
N THR A 70 -4.55 -20.73 -7.49
CA THR A 70 -4.88 -21.73 -8.52
C THR A 70 -5.13 -23.11 -7.89
N ALA A 71 -4.28 -23.53 -6.95
CA ALA A 71 -4.43 -24.81 -6.25
C ALA A 71 -5.69 -24.85 -5.38
N ALA A 72 -6.12 -23.70 -4.85
CA ALA A 72 -7.38 -23.61 -4.13
C ALA A 72 -8.59 -23.87 -5.05
N GLY A 73 -8.51 -23.56 -6.35
CA GLY A 73 -9.63 -23.64 -7.31
C GLY A 73 -9.95 -22.30 -8.00
N ARG A 74 -11.17 -21.78 -7.84
CA ARG A 74 -11.66 -20.57 -8.54
C ARG A 74 -11.95 -19.40 -7.58
N PRO A 75 -10.91 -18.73 -7.03
CA PRO A 75 -11.11 -17.54 -6.23
C PRO A 75 -11.64 -16.39 -7.10
N LEU A 76 -12.48 -15.57 -6.51
CA LEU A 76 -12.97 -14.35 -7.13
C LEU A 76 -12.43 -13.13 -6.40
N PRO A 77 -11.96 -12.10 -7.13
CA PRO A 77 -11.48 -10.89 -6.49
C PRO A 77 -12.63 -10.10 -5.85
N PRO A 78 -12.34 -9.29 -4.82
CA PRO A 78 -13.26 -8.28 -4.30
C PRO A 78 -13.80 -7.39 -5.43
N GLY A 79 -15.10 -7.07 -5.35
CA GLY A 79 -15.79 -6.32 -6.40
C GLY A 79 -16.39 -7.16 -7.53
N THR A 80 -16.13 -8.46 -7.56
CA THR A 80 -16.94 -9.38 -8.38
C THR A 80 -18.37 -9.45 -7.82
N ALA A 81 -19.38 -9.58 -8.68
CA ALA A 81 -20.77 -9.74 -8.24
C ALA A 81 -20.90 -10.89 -7.23
N GLY A 82 -21.51 -10.62 -6.07
CA GLY A 82 -21.67 -11.59 -4.99
C GLY A 82 -20.45 -11.73 -4.04
N VAL A 83 -19.34 -11.02 -4.30
CA VAL A 83 -18.18 -10.97 -3.39
C VAL A 83 -18.23 -9.69 -2.55
N ALA A 84 -18.14 -9.85 -1.22
CA ALA A 84 -18.16 -8.72 -0.31
C ALA A 84 -16.91 -7.82 -0.49
N PRO A 85 -17.03 -6.49 -0.32
CA PRO A 85 -15.88 -5.60 -0.25
C PRO A 85 -14.94 -5.97 0.91
N ALA A 86 -13.64 -5.82 0.70
CA ALA A 86 -12.61 -6.16 1.69
C ALA A 86 -11.43 -5.18 1.65
N VAL A 87 -10.51 -5.30 2.61
CA VAL A 87 -9.22 -4.57 2.62
C VAL A 87 -8.07 -5.54 2.53
N ASP A 88 -7.00 -5.08 1.90
CA ASP A 88 -5.71 -5.73 2.04
C ASP A 88 -5.04 -5.16 3.30
N ARG A 89 -4.50 -6.05 4.14
CA ARG A 89 -3.73 -5.67 5.33
C ARG A 89 -2.26 -5.82 5.01
N HIS A 90 -1.51 -4.72 5.04
CA HIS A 90 -0.08 -4.71 4.79
C HIS A 90 0.67 -4.56 6.10
N VAL A 91 1.59 -5.48 6.39
CA VAL A 91 2.47 -5.45 7.56
C VAL A 91 3.89 -5.23 7.06
N LEU A 92 4.50 -4.13 7.50
CA LEU A 92 5.86 -3.74 7.11
C LEU A 92 6.78 -3.89 8.30
N GLU A 93 7.85 -4.66 8.17
CA GLU A 93 8.93 -4.72 9.15
C GLU A 93 9.68 -3.39 9.21
N VAL A 94 10.09 -2.91 10.38
CA VAL A 94 10.94 -1.72 10.51
C VAL A 94 12.14 -1.99 11.41
N GLY A 95 13.20 -1.20 11.27
CA GLY A 95 14.46 -1.45 11.99
C GLY A 95 14.48 -0.91 13.42
N SER A 96 13.55 -0.03 13.79
CA SER A 96 13.51 0.61 15.11
C SER A 96 12.14 1.23 15.41
N ALA A 97 11.90 1.56 16.69
CA ALA A 97 10.72 2.32 17.11
C ALA A 97 10.67 3.73 16.45
N ALA A 98 11.82 4.36 16.21
CA ALA A 98 11.88 5.65 15.50
C ALA A 98 11.41 5.51 14.04
N GLU A 99 11.87 4.47 13.32
CA GLU A 99 11.37 4.15 11.98
C GLU A 99 9.86 3.87 12.01
N GLN A 100 9.38 3.17 13.03
CA GLN A 100 7.96 2.89 13.23
C GLN A 100 7.13 4.16 13.40
N THR A 101 7.56 5.09 14.27
CA THR A 101 6.89 6.38 14.48
C THR A 101 6.84 7.20 13.20
N VAL A 102 7.98 7.36 12.52
CA VAL A 102 8.08 8.14 11.28
C VAL A 102 7.23 7.50 10.18
N LEU A 103 7.27 6.19 10.01
CA LEU A 103 6.48 5.49 8.99
C LEU A 103 4.97 5.61 9.26
N CYS A 104 4.53 5.41 10.50
CA CYS A 104 3.12 5.60 10.87
C CYS A 104 2.64 7.02 10.55
N ASN A 105 3.41 8.04 10.92
CA ASN A 105 3.07 9.44 10.66
C ASN A 105 3.11 9.79 9.16
N LEU A 106 4.06 9.24 8.43
CA LEU A 106 4.18 9.41 6.98
C LEU A 106 2.96 8.79 6.27
N VAL A 107 2.63 7.53 6.57
CA VAL A 107 1.46 6.86 6.00
C VAL A 107 0.18 7.58 6.43
N ARG A 108 0.05 8.02 7.68
CA ARG A 108 -1.09 8.82 8.16
C ARG A 108 -1.30 10.07 7.31
N ARG A 109 -0.23 10.83 7.03
CA ARG A 109 -0.30 12.04 6.19
C ARG A 109 -0.83 11.74 4.79
N HIS A 110 -0.50 10.57 4.25
CA HIS A 110 -0.85 10.16 2.90
C HIS A 110 -2.01 9.16 2.83
N SER A 111 -2.64 8.78 3.95
CA SER A 111 -3.73 7.80 3.95
C SER A 111 -4.92 8.23 3.10
N PRO A 112 -5.32 9.52 3.03
CA PRO A 112 -6.37 9.94 2.09
C PRO A 112 -5.99 9.71 0.62
N LEU A 113 -4.70 9.83 0.26
CA LEU A 113 -4.23 9.55 -1.10
C LEU A 113 -4.27 8.06 -1.40
N LEU A 114 -3.84 7.22 -0.45
CA LEU A 114 -3.90 5.76 -0.57
C LEU A 114 -5.35 5.30 -0.75
N ILE A 115 -6.26 5.78 0.11
CA ILE A 115 -7.70 5.50 0.01
C ILE A 115 -8.26 5.92 -1.35
N ALA A 116 -7.94 7.14 -1.80
CA ALA A 116 -8.42 7.66 -3.07
C ALA A 116 -7.89 6.88 -4.27
N LEU A 117 -6.65 6.40 -4.19
CA LEU A 117 -5.95 5.66 -5.23
C LEU A 117 -6.47 4.22 -5.36
N THR A 118 -6.76 3.58 -4.23
CA THR A 118 -7.18 2.17 -4.21
C THR A 118 -8.69 2.00 -4.18
N GLY A 119 -9.43 3.08 -3.87
CA GLY A 119 -10.89 3.09 -3.77
C GLY A 119 -11.58 2.89 -5.12
N ARG A 120 -12.35 1.81 -5.23
CA ARG A 120 -13.04 1.41 -6.48
C ARG A 120 -14.53 1.79 -6.49
N PRO A 121 -15.04 2.44 -7.56
CA PRO A 121 -16.45 2.78 -7.67
C PRO A 121 -17.39 1.62 -8.04
N SER A 122 -16.97 0.64 -8.85
CA SER A 122 -17.88 -0.39 -9.41
C SER A 122 -18.20 -1.56 -8.48
N ALA A 123 -17.42 -1.75 -7.41
CA ALA A 123 -17.56 -2.84 -6.44
C ALA A 123 -18.68 -2.64 -5.41
N GLY A 124 -19.71 -1.83 -5.70
CA GLY A 124 -20.97 -1.77 -4.94
C GLY A 124 -20.89 -1.24 -3.49
N ALA A 125 -19.72 -1.00 -2.94
CA ALA A 125 -19.59 -0.38 -1.63
C ALA A 125 -18.20 0.20 -1.49
N ARG A 126 -18.15 1.53 -1.29
CA ARG A 126 -17.05 2.19 -0.59
C ARG A 126 -16.94 1.49 0.75
N ARG A 127 -16.12 0.44 0.87
CA ARG A 127 -16.00 -0.34 2.10
C ARG A 127 -15.68 0.60 3.26
N LEU A 128 -14.77 1.56 3.08
CA LEU A 128 -14.46 2.55 4.11
C LEU A 128 -15.64 3.47 4.46
N GLY A 129 -16.60 3.68 3.56
CA GLY A 129 -17.87 4.35 3.86
C GLY A 129 -18.88 3.43 4.57
N ALA A 130 -18.78 2.12 4.40
CA ALA A 130 -19.62 1.12 5.06
C ALA A 130 -19.00 0.56 6.36
N ALA A 131 -17.69 0.69 6.55
CA ALA A 131 -16.92 0.21 7.68
C ALA A 131 -17.10 1.20 8.85
N ARG A 132 -18.23 1.06 9.55
CA ARG A 132 -18.62 1.89 10.71
C ARG A 132 -17.59 1.89 11.87
N GLY A 133 -16.54 1.07 11.79
CA GLY A 133 -15.51 0.96 12.82
C GLY A 133 -14.12 1.46 12.42
N GLN A 134 -13.84 1.81 11.16
CA GLN A 134 -12.48 2.19 10.74
C GLN A 134 -12.29 3.70 10.71
N VAL A 135 -11.25 4.18 11.39
CA VAL A 135 -10.96 5.62 11.55
C VAL A 135 -9.56 6.01 11.12
N ALA A 136 -9.37 7.31 10.88
CA ALA A 136 -8.06 7.85 10.58
C ALA A 136 -7.10 7.63 11.76
N ALA A 137 -5.86 7.27 11.46
CA ALA A 137 -4.80 7.16 12.47
C ALA A 137 -4.55 8.51 13.16
N ARG A 138 -4.21 8.46 14.44
CA ARG A 138 -3.75 9.62 15.22
C ARG A 138 -2.26 9.85 15.02
N HIS A 139 -1.83 11.09 15.25
CA HIS A 139 -0.40 11.38 15.25
C HIS A 139 0.27 10.64 16.40
N LEU A 140 1.47 10.12 16.15
CA LEU A 140 2.27 9.44 17.15
C LEU A 140 3.48 10.29 17.49
N ASP A 141 3.62 10.64 18.76
CA ASP A 141 4.84 11.29 19.25
C ASP A 141 5.97 10.26 19.43
N ALA A 142 5.61 9.04 19.83
CA ALA A 142 6.49 7.88 19.93
C ALA A 142 5.72 6.59 19.61
N ALA A 143 6.42 5.52 19.25
CA ALA A 143 5.84 4.21 18.96
C ALA A 143 6.21 3.13 20.00
N ASP A 144 6.74 3.54 21.15
CA ASP A 144 7.01 2.61 22.24
C ASP A 144 5.73 2.03 22.85
N ALA A 145 5.89 0.93 23.59
CA ALA A 145 4.78 0.17 24.13
C ALA A 145 3.95 0.97 25.15
N GLU A 146 4.59 1.84 25.93
CA GLU A 146 3.94 2.65 26.96
C GLU A 146 3.02 3.70 26.31
N PHE A 147 3.54 4.44 25.32
CA PHE A 147 2.77 5.40 24.55
C PHE A 147 1.60 4.73 23.82
N ARG A 148 1.80 3.52 23.27
CA ARG A 148 0.71 2.75 22.65
C ARG A 148 -0.41 2.45 23.65
N THR A 149 -0.08 1.98 24.85
CA THR A 149 -1.09 1.71 25.90
C THR A 149 -1.84 2.98 26.29
N LEU A 150 -1.13 4.12 26.41
CA LEU A 150 -1.75 5.41 26.69
C LEU A 150 -2.68 5.87 25.56
N LEU A 151 -2.25 5.72 24.30
CA LEU A 151 -3.04 6.05 23.13
C LEU A 151 -4.29 5.18 23.03
N GLU A 152 -4.18 3.87 23.25
CA GLU A 152 -5.33 2.95 23.29
C GLU A 152 -6.31 3.31 24.42
N ALA A 153 -5.80 3.67 25.59
CA ALA A 153 -6.62 4.14 26.70
C ALA A 153 -7.29 5.50 26.38
N HIS A 154 -6.63 6.37 25.63
CA HIS A 154 -7.19 7.65 25.19
C HIS A 154 -8.30 7.43 24.14
N LEU A 155 -8.02 6.66 23.08
CA LEU A 155 -8.98 6.32 22.02
C LEU A 155 -10.25 5.66 22.59
N ARG A 156 -10.10 4.73 23.53
CA ARG A 156 -11.23 4.10 24.22
C ARG A 156 -12.07 5.10 25.02
N ARG A 157 -11.42 5.96 25.81
CA ARG A 157 -12.11 6.87 26.73
C ARG A 157 -12.75 8.08 26.04
N VAL A 158 -12.05 8.66 25.07
CA VAL A 158 -12.44 9.94 24.46
C VAL A 158 -13.25 9.71 23.19
N GLU A 159 -12.89 8.70 22.39
CA GLU A 159 -13.46 8.50 21.06
C GLU A 159 -14.35 7.25 20.97
N GLY A 160 -14.38 6.43 22.02
CA GLY A 160 -15.20 5.21 22.08
C GLY A 160 -14.68 4.07 21.19
N PHE A 161 -13.43 4.14 20.71
CA PHE A 161 -12.85 3.08 19.87
C PHE A 161 -12.22 1.99 20.71
N GLU A 162 -12.69 0.75 20.52
CA GLU A 162 -12.30 -0.41 21.33
C GLU A 162 -10.83 -0.81 21.16
N ALA A 163 -10.24 -0.57 19.97
CA ALA A 163 -8.88 -1.01 19.67
C ALA A 163 -8.20 -0.17 18.56
N ILE A 164 -6.88 0.00 18.69
CA ILE A 164 -6.03 0.72 17.74
C ILE A 164 -5.93 0.03 16.39
N ASP A 165 -6.19 -1.28 16.36
CA ASP A 165 -6.23 -2.12 15.17
C ASP A 165 -7.35 -1.75 14.20
N ARG A 166 -8.22 -0.80 14.55
CA ARG A 166 -9.24 -0.22 13.67
C ARG A 166 -8.81 1.10 13.01
N THR A 167 -7.60 1.55 13.24
CA THR A 167 -7.07 2.75 12.58
C THR A 167 -6.50 2.43 11.19
N ASP A 168 -6.48 3.41 10.29
CA ASP A 168 -5.94 3.26 8.93
C ASP A 168 -4.47 2.77 8.89
N VAL A 169 -3.68 3.14 9.90
CA VAL A 169 -2.30 2.71 10.13
C VAL A 169 -1.98 2.71 11.63
N HIS A 170 -1.27 1.70 12.11
CA HIS A 170 -0.85 1.61 13.51
C HIS A 170 0.50 0.86 13.69
N PRO A 171 1.24 1.17 14.76
CA PRO A 171 2.41 0.40 15.16
C PRO A 171 1.99 -0.95 15.73
N SER A 172 2.77 -1.99 15.47
CA SER A 172 2.58 -3.34 15.98
C SER A 172 3.93 -4.03 16.21
N ALA A 173 3.92 -5.31 16.55
CA ALA A 173 5.11 -6.13 16.63
C ALA A 173 4.76 -7.56 16.22
N GLU A 174 5.69 -8.26 15.56
CA GLU A 174 5.60 -9.70 15.37
C GLU A 174 5.76 -10.44 16.72
N PRO A 175 5.41 -11.73 16.81
CA PRO A 175 5.52 -12.50 18.06
C PRO A 175 6.93 -12.57 18.66
N ASP A 176 7.97 -12.38 17.84
CA ASP A 176 9.38 -12.32 18.26
C ASP A 176 9.81 -10.92 18.76
N GLY A 177 8.89 -9.96 18.78
CA GLY A 177 9.14 -8.58 19.19
C GLY A 177 9.63 -7.66 18.06
N THR A 178 9.80 -8.17 16.83
CA THR A 178 10.21 -7.34 15.69
C THR A 178 9.19 -6.25 15.43
N PRO A 179 9.57 -4.95 15.42
CA PRO A 179 8.62 -3.87 15.28
C PRO A 179 8.07 -3.84 13.84
N THR A 180 6.76 -3.61 13.73
CA THR A 180 6.06 -3.56 12.44
C THR A 180 5.09 -2.38 12.34
N VAL A 181 4.79 -1.95 11.13
CA VAL A 181 3.69 -1.01 10.86
C VAL A 181 2.61 -1.73 10.07
N VAL A 182 1.38 -1.66 10.54
CA VAL A 182 0.22 -2.26 9.88
C VAL A 182 -0.54 -1.15 9.15
N VAL A 183 -0.73 -1.30 7.84
CA VAL A 183 -1.50 -0.41 6.97
C VAL A 183 -2.73 -1.15 6.45
N GLN A 184 -3.91 -0.58 6.63
CA GLN A 184 -5.19 -1.21 6.30
C GLN A 184 -6.22 -0.22 5.74
N CYS A 185 -5.76 0.93 5.26
CA CYS A 185 -6.55 1.90 4.51
C CYS A 185 -6.61 1.62 3.00
N ILE A 186 -6.03 0.50 2.57
CA ILE A 186 -6.00 0.07 1.16
C ILE A 186 -7.11 -0.93 0.92
N ASP A 187 -8.03 -0.57 0.02
CA ASP A 187 -9.06 -1.50 -0.43
C ASP A 187 -8.42 -2.72 -1.10
N ALA A 188 -9.05 -3.88 -0.91
CA ALA A 188 -8.50 -5.10 -1.44
C ALA A 188 -8.43 -5.04 -2.96
N ALA A 189 -7.21 -5.12 -3.51
CA ALA A 189 -6.95 -5.14 -4.95
C ALA A 189 -7.72 -6.25 -5.68
N ALA A 190 -7.94 -6.10 -6.98
CA ALA A 190 -8.63 -7.14 -7.74
C ALA A 190 -7.71 -8.06 -8.54
N THR A 191 -6.42 -7.72 -8.59
CA THR A 191 -5.38 -8.47 -9.32
C THR A 191 -4.12 -8.57 -8.47
N LEU A 192 -3.28 -9.58 -8.73
CA LEU A 192 -1.97 -9.67 -8.07
C LEU A 192 -1.00 -8.57 -8.53
N ALA A 193 -1.17 -8.05 -9.74
CA ALA A 193 -0.43 -6.86 -10.19
C ALA A 193 -0.73 -5.64 -9.30
N ALA A 194 -1.99 -5.40 -8.94
CA ALA A 194 -2.34 -4.31 -8.04
C ALA A 194 -1.83 -4.57 -6.60
N VAL A 195 -1.88 -5.82 -6.12
CA VAL A 195 -1.25 -6.21 -4.84
C VAL A 195 0.25 -5.90 -4.84
N ARG A 196 0.97 -6.24 -5.93
CA ARG A 196 2.39 -5.91 -6.11
C ARG A 196 2.62 -4.41 -6.11
N ALA A 197 1.83 -3.65 -6.86
CA ALA A 197 1.95 -2.19 -6.95
C ALA A 197 1.77 -1.53 -5.57
N HIS A 198 0.75 -1.95 -4.80
CA HIS A 198 0.51 -1.45 -3.45
C HIS A 198 1.66 -1.80 -2.50
N ALA A 199 2.19 -3.03 -2.59
CA ALA A 199 3.33 -3.46 -1.80
C ALA A 199 4.57 -2.59 -2.09
N LEU A 200 4.92 -2.40 -3.37
CA LEU A 200 6.01 -1.53 -3.80
C LEU A 200 5.86 -0.08 -3.33
N LEU A 201 4.66 0.50 -3.44
CA LEU A 201 4.40 1.85 -2.95
C LEU A 201 4.66 1.95 -1.44
N LEU A 202 4.14 1.00 -0.67
CA LEU A 202 4.36 0.96 0.77
C LEU A 202 5.81 0.67 1.15
N ALA A 203 6.54 -0.11 0.34
CA ALA A 203 7.95 -0.33 0.52
C ALA A 203 8.76 0.96 0.30
N ALA A 204 8.40 1.75 -0.70
CA ALA A 204 8.98 3.07 -0.92
C ALA A 204 8.72 4.02 0.25
N PHE A 205 7.51 4.00 0.83
CA PHE A 205 7.21 4.76 2.06
C PHE A 205 8.12 4.35 3.23
N ALA A 206 8.39 3.06 3.41
CA ALA A 206 9.26 2.58 4.49
C ALA A 206 10.72 2.99 4.28
N LEU A 207 11.23 2.90 3.05
CA LEU A 207 12.56 3.42 2.72
C LEU A 207 12.66 4.93 2.94
N ARG A 208 11.60 5.69 2.62
CA ARG A 208 11.54 7.13 2.87
C ARG A 208 11.55 7.43 4.35
N ALA A 209 10.78 6.69 5.15
CA ALA A 209 10.76 6.83 6.60
C ALA A 209 12.13 6.54 7.23
N ARG A 210 12.82 5.47 6.78
CA ARG A 210 14.19 5.18 7.19
C ARG A 210 15.15 6.32 6.87
N ARG A 211 15.06 6.87 5.66
CA ARG A 211 15.89 8.01 5.27
C ARG A 211 15.65 9.23 6.16
N LEU A 212 14.39 9.56 6.44
CA LEU A 212 14.04 10.65 7.36
C LEU A 212 14.66 10.44 8.75
N VAL A 213 14.60 9.22 9.30
CA VAL A 213 15.25 8.90 10.59
C VAL A 213 16.76 9.08 10.52
N GLN A 214 17.40 8.60 9.45
CA GLN A 214 18.85 8.77 9.24
C GLN A 214 19.27 10.24 9.10
N GLU A 215 18.40 11.06 8.52
CA GLU A 215 18.57 12.51 8.40
C GLU A 215 18.26 13.27 9.71
N GLY A 216 17.77 12.58 10.75
CA GLY A 216 17.28 13.21 11.98
C GLY A 216 16.01 14.05 11.77
N ALA A 217 15.29 13.79 10.68
CA ALA A 217 14.07 14.50 10.29
C ALA A 217 12.81 13.77 10.78
N ALA A 218 11.79 14.55 11.13
CA ALA A 218 10.47 14.06 11.49
C ALA A 218 9.44 14.39 10.40
N VAL A 219 8.31 13.67 10.40
CA VAL A 219 7.16 14.04 9.58
C VAL A 219 6.42 15.18 10.27
N GLU A 220 6.27 16.30 9.56
CA GLU A 220 5.50 17.45 10.04
C GLU A 220 4.07 17.05 10.48
N PRO A 221 3.65 17.42 11.70
CA PRO A 221 2.31 17.10 12.18
C PRO A 221 1.22 17.77 11.34
N VAL A 222 0.24 16.96 10.90
CA VAL A 222 -0.98 17.46 10.25
C VAL A 222 -2.14 17.39 11.24
N ALA A 223 -2.86 18.52 11.39
CA ALA A 223 -4.02 18.63 12.27
C ALA A 223 -5.03 17.50 11.99
N GLN A 224 -5.55 16.86 13.05
CA GLN A 224 -6.40 15.67 12.92
C GLN A 224 -7.66 15.94 12.09
N ARG A 225 -8.30 17.11 12.30
CA ARG A 225 -9.46 17.54 11.51
C ARG A 225 -9.20 17.54 10.00
N VAL A 226 -8.01 18.00 9.57
CA VAL A 226 -7.63 18.00 8.15
C VAL A 226 -7.51 16.58 7.61
N VAL A 227 -6.92 15.66 8.39
CA VAL A 227 -6.81 14.24 8.02
C VAL A 227 -8.18 13.60 7.89
N ASP A 228 -9.08 13.82 8.85
CA ASP A 228 -10.44 13.27 8.85
C ASP A 228 -11.26 13.81 7.66
N GLU A 229 -11.21 15.13 7.40
CA GLU A 229 -11.90 15.75 6.27
C GLU A 229 -11.35 15.24 4.92
N ASN A 230 -10.02 15.15 4.78
CA ASN A 230 -9.38 14.62 3.57
C ASN A 230 -9.74 13.16 3.34
N ARG A 231 -9.76 12.34 4.40
CA ARG A 231 -10.18 10.95 4.35
C ARG A 231 -11.63 10.83 3.88
N ALA A 232 -12.55 11.59 4.48
CA ALA A 232 -13.96 11.58 4.08
C ALA A 232 -14.13 11.96 2.59
N ARG A 233 -13.40 12.96 2.11
CA ARG A 233 -13.42 13.38 0.69
C ARG A 233 -12.82 12.33 -0.23
N ALA A 234 -11.73 11.68 0.17
CA ALA A 234 -11.09 10.58 -0.55
C ALA A 234 -12.07 9.41 -0.73
N VAL A 235 -12.75 8.98 0.34
CA VAL A 235 -13.80 7.97 0.26
C VAL A 235 -14.94 8.44 -0.65
N ALA A 236 -15.34 9.71 -0.55
CA ALA A 236 -16.51 10.24 -1.25
C ALA A 236 -16.29 10.50 -2.75
N THR A 237 -15.07 10.82 -3.18
CA THR A 237 -14.80 11.31 -4.56
C THR A 237 -13.51 10.76 -5.17
N GLY A 238 -12.81 9.87 -4.47
CA GLY A 238 -11.59 9.23 -4.93
C GLY A 238 -10.51 10.25 -5.29
N LEU A 239 -9.77 9.96 -6.36
CA LEU A 239 -8.70 10.82 -6.88
C LEU A 239 -9.17 12.23 -7.32
N ARG A 240 -10.49 12.47 -7.47
CA ARG A 240 -11.05 13.79 -7.82
C ARG A 240 -11.23 14.69 -6.59
N ALA A 241 -11.11 14.15 -5.39
CA ALA A 241 -11.22 14.90 -4.15
C ALA A 241 -10.27 16.10 -4.13
N ARG A 242 -10.76 17.22 -3.61
CA ARG A 242 -9.95 18.41 -3.31
C ARG A 242 -9.66 18.42 -1.82
N PRO A 243 -8.39 18.32 -1.40
CA PRO A 243 -8.04 18.30 0.01
C PRO A 243 -8.39 19.61 0.71
N ALA A 244 -8.73 19.55 1.99
CA ALA A 244 -9.12 20.68 2.82
C ALA A 244 -7.99 21.70 3.00
N ASP A 245 -6.75 21.24 3.00
CA ASP A 245 -5.53 22.05 3.11
C ASP A 245 -5.04 22.63 1.76
N ASP A 246 -5.64 22.24 0.64
CA ASP A 246 -5.34 22.82 -0.67
C ASP A 246 -6.52 22.61 -1.64
N ALA A 247 -7.39 23.60 -1.72
CA ALA A 247 -8.55 23.54 -2.60
C ALA A 247 -8.20 23.66 -4.09
N ARG A 248 -6.95 24.00 -4.46
CA ARG A 248 -6.54 24.22 -5.86
C ARG A 248 -6.05 22.93 -6.52
N SER A 249 -5.53 21.97 -5.75
CA SER A 249 -5.12 20.67 -6.28
C SER A 249 -6.18 19.59 -6.04
N THR A 250 -6.07 18.48 -6.77
CA THR A 250 -6.83 17.27 -6.50
C THR A 250 -5.92 16.21 -5.89
N LEU A 251 -6.47 15.21 -5.20
CA LEU A 251 -5.69 14.08 -4.70
C LEU A 251 -4.90 13.39 -5.82
N ARG A 252 -5.44 13.29 -7.04
CA ARG A 252 -4.68 12.86 -8.24
C ARG A 252 -3.37 13.60 -8.46
N HIS A 253 -3.40 14.94 -8.38
CA HIS A 253 -2.22 15.77 -8.61
C HIS A 253 -1.21 15.57 -7.48
N ARG A 254 -1.69 15.49 -6.23
CA ARG A 254 -0.86 15.19 -5.06
C ARG A 254 -0.25 13.79 -5.11
N THR A 255 -0.97 12.78 -5.60
CA THR A 255 -0.40 11.42 -5.80
C THR A 255 0.72 11.45 -6.83
N ARG A 256 0.54 12.18 -7.94
CA ARG A 256 1.61 12.37 -8.93
C ARG A 256 2.84 13.00 -8.28
N HIS A 257 2.67 14.13 -7.57
CA HIS A 257 3.76 14.81 -6.86
C HIS A 257 4.41 13.92 -5.80
N LEU A 258 3.65 13.13 -5.04
CA LEU A 258 4.19 12.17 -4.09
C LEU A 258 5.13 11.18 -4.79
N LEU A 259 4.69 10.56 -5.88
CA LEU A 259 5.46 9.58 -6.63
C LEU A 259 6.70 10.22 -7.31
N THR A 260 6.54 11.37 -7.96
CA THR A 260 7.63 12.04 -8.68
C THR A 260 8.62 12.69 -7.72
N ASP A 261 8.14 13.37 -6.69
CA ASP A 261 8.95 14.30 -5.91
C ASP A 261 9.43 13.76 -4.57
N GLN A 262 8.70 12.81 -3.99
CA GLN A 262 9.00 12.31 -2.64
C GLN A 262 9.43 10.84 -2.60
N LEU A 263 9.00 10.02 -3.56
CA LEU A 263 9.24 8.57 -3.55
C LEU A 263 10.07 8.06 -4.74
N ALA A 264 10.37 8.90 -5.74
CA ALA A 264 11.08 8.45 -6.93
C ALA A 264 12.44 7.80 -6.63
N ILE A 265 13.21 8.34 -5.67
CA ILE A 265 14.51 7.77 -5.28
C ILE A 265 14.30 6.42 -4.57
N GLU A 266 13.29 6.32 -3.72
CA GLU A 266 12.97 5.08 -3.01
C GLU A 266 12.45 3.99 -3.96
N LEU A 267 11.72 4.36 -5.01
CA LEU A 267 11.29 3.45 -6.07
C LEU A 267 12.48 2.99 -6.92
N ASP A 268 13.43 3.87 -7.21
CA ASP A 268 14.69 3.54 -7.90
C ASP A 268 15.54 2.57 -7.07
N ASN A 269 15.69 2.83 -5.77
CA ASN A 269 16.37 1.94 -4.82
C ASN A 269 15.74 0.55 -4.70
N LEU A 270 14.47 0.38 -5.09
CA LEU A 270 13.77 -0.91 -5.13
C LEU A 270 13.87 -1.58 -6.52
N GLU A 271 14.62 -0.99 -7.45
CA GLU A 271 14.71 -1.39 -8.85
C GLU A 271 13.30 -1.53 -9.47
N THR A 272 12.42 -0.59 -9.13
CA THR A 272 11.01 -0.68 -9.52
C THR A 272 10.84 -0.39 -10.99
N GLN A 273 10.21 -1.31 -11.72
CA GLN A 273 9.85 -1.07 -13.12
C GLN A 273 8.49 -0.36 -13.19
N PRO A 274 8.29 0.60 -14.12
CA PRO A 274 7.01 1.31 -14.25
C PRO A 274 5.81 0.38 -14.48
N GLU A 275 6.02 -0.75 -15.15
CA GLU A 275 5.00 -1.77 -15.36
C GLU A 275 4.48 -2.33 -14.04
N GLU A 276 5.33 -2.49 -13.02
CA GLU A 276 4.92 -2.98 -11.70
C GLU A 276 4.05 -1.98 -10.95
N LEU A 277 4.19 -0.68 -11.26
CA LEU A 277 3.37 0.40 -10.73
C LEU A 277 2.16 0.72 -11.61
N PHE A 278 2.01 0.08 -12.77
CA PHE A 278 0.97 0.44 -13.73
C PHE A 278 -0.45 0.50 -13.14
N PRO A 279 -0.88 -0.42 -12.25
CA PRO A 279 -2.20 -0.34 -11.61
C PRO A 279 -2.41 0.94 -10.77
N ILE A 280 -1.33 1.57 -10.30
CA ILE A 280 -1.34 2.85 -9.60
C ILE A 280 -1.27 4.02 -10.59
N LEU A 281 -0.46 3.90 -11.64
CA LEU A 281 -0.24 4.97 -12.62
C LEU A 281 -1.45 5.17 -13.54
N ALA A 282 -2.08 4.11 -14.02
CA ALA A 282 -3.23 4.15 -14.92
C ALA A 282 -4.38 5.05 -14.42
N PRO A 283 -4.86 4.92 -13.16
CA PRO A 283 -5.92 5.77 -12.65
C PRO A 283 -5.47 7.21 -12.42
N ILE A 284 -4.18 7.49 -12.16
CA ILE A 284 -3.62 8.86 -12.07
C ILE A 284 -3.63 9.55 -13.44
N GLU A 285 -3.35 8.77 -14.48
CA GLU A 285 -3.11 9.25 -15.85
C GLU A 285 -4.34 9.18 -16.76
N ARG A 286 -5.46 8.64 -16.24
CA ARG A 286 -6.73 8.47 -16.98
C ARG A 286 -6.55 7.58 -18.22
N LEU A 287 -5.75 6.53 -18.11
CA LEU A 287 -5.55 5.57 -19.21
C LEU A 287 -6.49 4.38 -19.14
N ALA A 288 -6.72 3.86 -17.94
CA ALA A 288 -7.59 2.71 -17.72
C ALA A 288 -8.17 2.76 -16.30
N ASP A 289 -9.29 2.08 -16.11
CA ASP A 289 -9.86 1.78 -14.80
C ASP A 289 -9.93 0.25 -14.67
N ASP A 290 -9.35 -0.29 -13.59
CA ASP A 290 -9.38 -1.73 -13.29
C ASP A 290 -10.82 -2.24 -13.17
N ASP A 291 -11.77 -1.35 -12.88
CA ASP A 291 -13.18 -1.70 -12.72
C ASP A 291 -13.78 -2.33 -13.99
N SER A 292 -13.27 -1.96 -15.18
CA SER A 292 -13.69 -2.57 -16.45
C SER A 292 -13.32 -4.06 -16.56
N LEU A 293 -12.32 -4.52 -15.82
CA LEU A 293 -11.91 -5.93 -15.77
C LEU A 293 -12.81 -6.77 -14.86
N LEU A 294 -13.53 -6.14 -13.93
CA LEU A 294 -14.32 -6.80 -12.89
C LEU A 294 -15.81 -6.88 -13.21
N THR A 295 -16.33 -5.97 -14.03
CA THR A 295 -17.76 -5.93 -14.41
C THR A 295 -18.15 -7.00 -15.45
N GLY A 296 -17.28 -7.99 -15.69
CA GLY A 296 -17.44 -9.00 -16.73
C GLY A 296 -17.74 -10.41 -16.21
N ASN A 297 -17.46 -11.40 -17.06
CA ASN A 297 -17.58 -12.82 -16.75
C ASN A 297 -16.70 -13.19 -15.51
N PRO A 298 -17.24 -13.88 -14.49
CA PRO A 298 -16.46 -14.36 -13.34
C PRO A 298 -15.22 -15.19 -13.71
N ASP A 299 -15.20 -15.86 -14.87
CA ASP A 299 -14.00 -16.55 -15.40
C ASP A 299 -12.86 -15.57 -15.73
N THR A 300 -13.21 -14.40 -16.26
CA THR A 300 -12.23 -13.34 -16.54
C THR A 300 -11.67 -12.77 -15.24
N ALA A 301 -12.53 -12.54 -14.24
CA ALA A 301 -12.10 -12.07 -12.92
C ALA A 301 -11.19 -13.09 -12.21
N ALA A 302 -11.52 -14.39 -12.25
CA ALA A 302 -10.69 -15.45 -11.69
C ALA A 302 -9.32 -15.55 -12.38
N ARG A 303 -9.28 -15.48 -13.72
CA ARG A 303 -8.00 -15.47 -14.48
C ARG A 303 -7.16 -14.23 -14.18
N ALA A 304 -7.80 -13.07 -14.11
CA ALA A 304 -7.12 -11.81 -13.78
C ALA A 304 -6.49 -11.84 -12.38
N LEU A 305 -7.10 -12.55 -11.43
CA LEU A 305 -6.61 -12.68 -10.07
C LEU A 305 -5.36 -13.58 -9.98
N VAL A 306 -5.13 -14.50 -10.91
CA VAL A 306 -3.94 -15.38 -10.90
C VAL A 306 -2.86 -14.97 -11.90
N ASP A 307 -3.05 -13.86 -12.63
CA ASP A 307 -2.06 -13.32 -13.55
C ASP A 307 -0.85 -12.75 -12.77
N THR A 308 0.34 -13.27 -13.10
CA THR A 308 1.61 -12.92 -12.44
C THR A 308 2.42 -11.85 -13.18
N ALA A 309 1.95 -11.38 -14.34
CA ALA A 309 2.68 -10.39 -15.13
C ALA A 309 2.75 -9.02 -14.42
N ALA A 310 3.86 -8.30 -14.60
CA ALA A 310 3.96 -6.90 -14.18
C ALA A 310 2.89 -6.06 -14.90
N GLY A 311 2.13 -5.27 -14.15
CA GLY A 311 0.99 -4.50 -14.65
C GLY A 311 -0.27 -5.33 -14.96
N GLY A 312 -0.11 -6.65 -15.09
CA GLY A 312 -1.19 -7.63 -15.22
C GLY A 312 -2.19 -7.31 -16.34
N PRO A 313 -3.46 -7.71 -16.15
CA PRO A 313 -4.51 -7.50 -17.15
C PRO A 313 -4.80 -6.01 -17.43
N CYS A 314 -4.52 -5.11 -16.48
CA CYS A 314 -4.72 -3.67 -16.63
C CYS A 314 -3.78 -3.08 -17.68
N LEU A 315 -2.48 -3.40 -17.58
CA LEU A 315 -1.50 -2.98 -18.59
C LEU A 315 -1.81 -3.59 -19.95
N ALA A 316 -2.17 -4.88 -19.98
CA ALA A 316 -2.54 -5.55 -21.24
C ALA A 316 -3.77 -4.90 -21.90
N ALA A 317 -4.78 -4.52 -21.11
CA ALA A 317 -5.96 -3.82 -21.62
C ALA A 317 -5.64 -2.41 -22.12
N ALA A 318 -4.82 -1.65 -21.38
CA ALA A 318 -4.41 -0.31 -21.77
C ALA A 318 -3.58 -0.32 -23.08
N ARG A 319 -2.66 -1.28 -23.25
CA ARG A 319 -1.91 -1.46 -24.50
C ARG A 319 -2.84 -1.75 -25.68
N ARG A 320 -3.86 -2.60 -25.50
CA ARG A 320 -4.84 -2.86 -26.57
C ARG A 320 -5.69 -1.64 -26.93
N ALA A 321 -6.01 -0.79 -25.96
CA ALA A 321 -6.88 0.37 -26.17
C ALA A 321 -6.13 1.61 -26.68
N ALA A 322 -4.89 1.80 -26.24
CA ALA A 322 -4.09 3.00 -26.51
C ALA A 322 -2.59 2.69 -26.35
N GLU A 323 -2.04 1.87 -27.24
CA GLU A 323 -0.64 1.41 -27.22
C GLU A 323 0.35 2.56 -27.09
N ASP A 324 0.33 3.53 -28.01
CA ASP A 324 1.27 4.66 -28.03
C ASP A 324 1.24 5.47 -26.72
N ARG A 325 0.04 5.75 -26.20
CA ARG A 325 -0.13 6.51 -24.95
C ARG A 325 0.37 5.73 -23.74
N THR A 326 0.20 4.42 -23.76
CA THR A 326 0.63 3.53 -22.68
C THR A 326 2.15 3.36 -22.69
N TRP A 327 2.75 3.19 -23.87
CA TRP A 327 4.21 3.17 -24.04
C TRP A 327 4.84 4.49 -23.58
N LEU A 328 4.33 5.64 -24.06
CA LEU A 328 4.81 6.96 -23.63
C LEU A 328 4.73 7.15 -22.11
N LEU A 329 3.69 6.61 -21.47
CA LEU A 329 3.56 6.68 -20.03
C LEU A 329 4.64 5.86 -19.33
N VAL A 330 4.83 4.61 -19.73
CA VAL A 330 5.83 3.70 -19.16
C VAL A 330 7.22 4.30 -19.29
N GLU A 331 7.60 4.76 -20.48
CA GLU A 331 8.87 5.43 -20.74
C GLU A 331 9.08 6.68 -19.88
N ARG A 332 8.05 7.54 -19.79
CA ARG A 332 8.11 8.74 -18.95
C ARG A 332 8.38 8.40 -17.49
N TRP A 333 7.71 7.38 -16.96
CA TRP A 333 7.90 6.97 -15.56
C TRP A 333 9.22 6.23 -15.35
N ALA A 334 9.73 5.48 -16.34
CA ALA A 334 11.08 4.96 -16.32
C ALA A 334 12.09 6.09 -16.16
N GLY A 335 11.94 7.15 -16.96
CA GLY A 335 12.74 8.37 -16.86
C GLY A 335 12.62 9.06 -15.50
N VAL A 336 11.43 9.17 -14.92
CA VAL A 336 11.24 9.77 -13.58
C VAL A 336 11.95 8.98 -12.48
N ILE A 337 11.84 7.65 -12.52
CA ILE A 337 12.47 6.77 -11.52
C ILE A 337 14.00 6.83 -11.67
N ALA A 338 14.52 6.66 -12.90
CA ALA A 338 15.95 6.63 -13.16
C ALA A 338 16.66 7.99 -13.06
N ALA A 339 15.99 9.10 -13.39
CA ALA A 339 16.61 10.44 -13.44
C ALA A 339 17.04 10.97 -12.06
N ARG A 340 16.61 10.32 -10.97
CA ARG A 340 17.05 10.67 -9.61
C ARG A 340 18.12 9.73 -9.06
N GLY A 341 18.79 9.03 -9.97
CA GLY A 341 19.82 8.04 -9.69
C GLY A 341 20.81 8.49 -8.61
N GLY A 342 21.00 7.60 -7.65
CA GLY A 342 22.09 7.61 -6.68
C GLY A 342 22.23 8.93 -5.95
N GLY A 343 21.49 9.10 -4.85
CA GLY A 343 21.82 10.13 -3.88
C GLY A 343 23.31 10.07 -3.58
N ALA A 344 24.05 11.09 -4.00
CA ALA A 344 25.32 11.38 -3.35
C ALA A 344 25.05 11.35 -1.85
N PRO A 345 25.85 10.63 -1.05
CA PRO A 345 25.65 10.60 0.39
C PRO A 345 25.50 12.04 0.87
N PRO A 346 24.58 12.33 1.82
CA PRO A 346 24.40 13.70 2.30
C PRO A 346 25.77 14.24 2.64
N SER A 347 26.22 15.26 1.88
CA SER A 347 27.48 15.93 2.18
C SER A 347 27.34 16.37 3.62
N ARG A 348 28.16 15.82 4.52
CA ARG A 348 28.17 16.25 5.93
C ARG A 348 28.27 17.76 5.88
N GLY A 349 27.15 18.43 6.18
CA GLY A 349 27.13 19.85 6.35
C GLY A 349 28.17 20.11 7.40
N THR A 350 29.29 20.69 7.00
CA THR A 350 30.30 21.19 7.92
C THR A 350 29.55 22.08 8.88
N THR A 351 29.39 21.58 10.10
CA THR A 351 28.93 22.32 11.25
C THR A 351 29.86 23.50 11.41
N GLY A 352 29.48 24.63 10.80
CA GLY A 352 29.99 25.93 11.13
C GLY A 352 29.51 26.24 12.53
N ALA A 353 30.29 25.83 13.53
CA ALA A 353 30.23 26.38 14.86
C ALA A 353 30.45 27.90 14.73
N ARG A 354 29.38 28.68 14.86
CA ARG A 354 29.50 30.08 15.24
C ARG A 354 29.50 30.11 16.77
N ARG A 355 30.67 30.47 17.31
CA ARG A 355 30.84 30.96 18.67
C ARG A 355 30.18 32.32 18.83
#